data_AF-A0A3B9M2Q1-F1
#
_entry.id   AF-A0A3B9M2Q1-F1
#
_cell.length_a   1.000
_cell.length_b   1.000
_cell.length_c   1.000
_cell.angle_alpha   90.00
_cell.angle_beta   90.00
_cell.angle_gamma   90.00
#
_symmetry.space_group_name_H-M   'P 1'
#
loop_
_entity.id
_entity.type
_entity.pdbx_description
1 polymer ?
#
loop_
_entity_poly.entity_id
_entity_poly.type
_entity_poly.pdbx_seq_one_letter_code
_entity_poly.pdbx_strand_id
1 'polypeptide(L)' 'MRICPQCQCEMLEGFDVKVEGAAYGIKISAGTGIFAKRLEKPKVAVCPQCGEISLYIEHVDQLRKNRG' A
#
# COMPACT_ATOMS: atom_id res chain seq x y z
N MET A 1 -8.34 0.42 -9.59
CA MET A 1 -7.68 0.23 -10.90
C MET A 1 -6.52 1.18 -11.05
N ARG A 2 -5.30 0.68 -10.80
CA ARG A 2 -4.05 1.43 -10.96
C ARG A 2 -3.47 1.23 -12.36
N ILE A 3 -2.84 2.28 -12.87
CA ILE A 3 -2.15 2.28 -14.16
C ILE A 3 -0.65 2.33 -13.91
N CYS A 4 0.11 1.47 -14.61
CA CYS A 4 1.56 1.47 -14.54
C CYS A 4 2.11 2.79 -15.12
N PRO A 5 2.93 3.56 -14.39
CA PRO A 5 3.46 4.82 -14.90
C PRO A 5 4.43 4.63 -16.08
N GLN A 6 5.09 3.46 -16.16
CA GLN A 6 6.05 3.15 -17.23
C GLN A 6 5.36 2.61 -18.50
N CYS A 7 4.43 1.67 -18.34
CA CYS A 7 3.80 0.97 -19.46
C CYS A 7 2.43 1.51 -19.87
N GLN A 8 1.82 2.38 -19.05
CA GLN A 8 0.48 2.92 -19.25
C GLN A 8 -0.62 1.84 -19.41
N CYS A 9 -0.41 0.67 -18.80
CA CYS A 9 -1.37 -0.43 -18.79
C CYS A 9 -2.02 -0.61 -17.40
N GLU A 10 -3.16 -1.31 -17.36
CA GLU A 10 -3.77 -1.73 -16.11
C GLU A 10 -2.84 -2.66 -15.34
N MET A 11 -2.72 -2.42 -14.03
CA MET A 11 -1.92 -3.23 -13.12
C MET A 11 -2.80 -4.33 -12.49
N LEU A 12 -2.19 -5.49 -12.23
CA LEU A 12 -2.83 -6.57 -11.50
C LEU A 12 -2.92 -6.21 -10.01
N GLU A 13 -4.12 -6.26 -9.44
CA GLU A 13 -4.39 -5.95 -8.03
C GLU A 13 -4.67 -7.24 -7.23
N GLY A 14 -4.78 -7.14 -5.89
CA GLY A 14 -5.09 -8.27 -5.01
C GLY A 14 -3.89 -8.96 -4.37
N PHE A 15 -2.71 -8.36 -4.47
CA PHE A 15 -1.49 -8.87 -3.83
C PHE A 15 -1.25 -8.23 -2.45
N ASP A 16 -0.54 -8.95 -1.59
CA ASP A 16 -0.10 -8.51 -0.26
C ASP A 16 1.43 -8.46 -0.18
N VAL A 17 1.99 -7.56 0.64
CA VAL A 17 3.41 -7.61 1.04
C VAL A 17 3.56 -8.28 2.40
N LYS A 18 4.40 -9.31 2.45
CA LYS A 18 4.75 -10.05 3.67
C LYS A 18 6.26 -10.09 3.85
N VAL A 19 6.69 -10.20 5.10
CA VAL A 19 8.09 -10.48 5.42
C VAL A 19 8.30 -11.99 5.24
N GLU A 20 9.31 -12.38 4.48
CA GLU A 20 9.63 -13.79 4.26
C GLU A 20 9.96 -14.50 5.59
N GLY A 21 9.49 -15.74 5.75
CA GLY A 21 9.63 -16.49 7.00
C GLY A 21 8.71 -16.02 8.14
N ALA A 22 7.89 -14.99 7.92
CA ALA A 22 6.94 -14.49 8.89
C ALA A 22 5.49 -14.56 8.37
N ALA A 23 4.55 -14.85 9.28
CA ALA A 23 3.12 -14.84 8.95
C ALA A 23 2.51 -13.42 8.94
N TYR A 24 3.30 -12.39 9.29
CA TYR A 24 2.85 -11.00 9.38
C TYR A 24 3.29 -10.16 8.17
N GLY A 25 2.42 -9.21 7.80
CA GLY A 25 2.69 -8.22 6.76
C GLY A 25 3.25 -6.91 7.30
N ILE A 26 3.57 -5.99 6.38
CA ILE A 26 3.91 -4.61 6.72
C ILE A 26 2.64 -3.80 7.05
N LYS A 27 2.76 -2.77 7.91
CA LYS A 27 1.64 -1.89 8.29
C LYS A 27 2.04 -0.42 8.17
N ILE A 28 1.10 0.45 7.82
CA ILE A 28 1.30 1.90 7.83
C ILE A 28 0.73 2.48 9.12
N SER A 29 1.49 3.36 9.79
CA SER A 29 1.10 4.01 11.05
C SER A 29 1.26 5.53 10.93
N ALA A 30 0.33 6.28 11.51
CA ALA A 30 0.39 7.73 11.58
C ALA A 30 1.15 8.16 12.85
N GLY A 31 2.47 8.34 12.72
CA GLY A 31 3.37 8.75 13.80
C GLY A 31 4.44 7.70 14.12
N THR A 32 5.34 8.07 15.03
CA THR A 32 6.42 7.20 15.53
C THR A 32 6.09 6.74 16.96
N GLY A 33 6.47 5.52 17.32
CA GLY A 33 6.26 4.96 18.66
C GLY A 33 5.14 3.93 18.78
N ILE A 34 5.03 3.33 19.97
CA ILE A 34 4.18 2.14 20.24
C ILE A 34 2.68 2.49 20.16
N PHE A 35 2.31 3.74 20.43
CA PHE A 35 0.93 4.25 20.40
C PHE A 35 0.52 4.86 19.07
N ALA A 36 1.35 4.75 18.01
CA ALA A 36 1.01 5.30 16.71
C ALA A 36 -0.30 4.69 16.18
N LYS A 37 -1.21 5.54 15.71
CA LYS A 37 -2.50 5.12 15.15
C LYS A 37 -2.23 4.27 13.90
N ARG A 38 -2.70 3.03 13.92
CA ARG A 38 -2.64 2.14 12.75
C ARG A 38 -3.67 2.63 11.73
N LEU A 39 -3.23 2.76 10.48
CA LEU A 39 -4.06 3.24 9.39
C LEU A 39 -4.71 2.05 8.71
N GLU A 40 -3.99 1.43 7.78
CA GLU A 40 -4.38 0.17 7.15
C GLU A 40 -3.13 -0.56 6.63
N LYS A 41 -3.33 -1.80 6.19
CA LYS A 41 -2.28 -2.54 5.48
C LYS A 41 -2.17 -1.97 4.07
N PRO A 42 -0.95 -1.74 3.55
CA PRO A 42 -0.79 -1.32 2.17
C PRO A 42 -1.23 -2.44 1.23
N LYS A 43 -1.98 -2.08 0.20
CA LYS A 43 -2.28 -2.96 -0.93
C LYS A 43 -1.19 -2.87 -1.99
N VAL A 44 -1.10 -3.90 -2.81
CA VAL A 44 -0.11 -4.01 -3.88
C VAL A 44 -0.80 -4.13 -5.23
N ALA A 45 -0.26 -3.41 -6.22
CA ALA A 45 -0.53 -3.67 -7.62
C ALA A 45 0.79 -3.92 -8.36
N VAL A 46 0.80 -4.86 -9.31
CA VAL A 46 1.99 -5.22 -10.10
C VAL A 46 1.71 -5.04 -11.58
N CYS A 47 2.63 -4.36 -12.29
CA CYS A 47 2.55 -4.25 -13.74
C CYS A 47 2.86 -5.62 -14.38
N PRO A 48 1.96 -6.20 -15.19
CA PRO A 48 2.20 -7.49 -15.82
C PRO A 48 3.24 -7.43 -16.94
N GLN A 49 3.62 -6.24 -17.40
CA GLN A 49 4.57 -6.06 -18.50
C GLN A 49 6.01 -5.82 -18.04
N CYS A 50 6.22 -4.93 -17.07
CA CYS A 50 7.55 -4.54 -16.62
C CYS A 50 7.88 -4.89 -15.15
N GLY A 51 6.91 -5.43 -14.40
CA GLY A 51 7.12 -5.79 -13.00
C GLY A 51 7.12 -4.63 -12.00
N GLU A 52 6.83 -3.39 -12.44
CA GLU A 52 6.68 -2.24 -11.54
C GLU A 52 5.67 -2.55 -10.42
N ILE A 53 6.06 -2.24 -9.18
CA ILE A 53 5.27 -2.51 -7.98
C ILE A 53 4.74 -1.19 -7.41
N SER A 54 3.43 -1.08 -7.29
CA SER A 54 2.77 0.06 -6.63
C SER A 54 2.25 -0.36 -5.26
N LEU A 55 2.73 0.30 -4.20
CA LEU A 55 2.22 0.19 -2.83
C LEU A 55 1.30 1.37 -2.54
N TYR A 56 0.09 1.10 -2.07
CA TYR A 56 -0.92 2.14 -1.86
C TYR A 56 -1.89 1.83 -0.74
N ILE A 57 -2.59 2.88 -0.30
CA ILE A 57 -3.70 2.85 0.66
C ILE A 57 -4.97 3.08 -0.15
N GLU A 58 -5.96 2.20 0.03
CA GLU A 58 -7.25 2.27 -0.68
C GLU A 58 -8.07 3.44 -0.13
N HIS A 59 -8.16 3.54 1.20
CA HIS A 59 -9.03 4.49 1.87
C HIS A 59 -8.22 5.62 2.52
N VAL A 60 -7.75 6.56 1.70
CA VAL A 60 -6.94 7.70 2.15
C VAL A 60 -7.69 8.68 3.05
N ASP A 61 -9.02 8.59 3.15
CA ASP A 61 -9.84 9.43 4.02
C ASP A 61 -9.40 9.31 5.50
N GLN A 62 -8.89 8.14 5.88
CA GLN A 62 -8.39 7.88 7.23
C GLN A 62 -7.01 8.52 7.49
N LEU A 63 -6.30 8.96 6.43
CA LEU A 63 -5.02 9.64 6.51
C LEU A 63 -5.13 11.15 6.69
N ARG A 64 -6.32 11.72 6.40
CA ARG A 64 -6.54 13.16 6.54
C ARG A 64 -6.58 13.52 8.02
N LYS A 65 -5.49 14.14 8.50
CA LYS A 65 -5.55 14.90 9.75
C LYS A 65 -6.56 16.02 9.55
N ASN A 66 -7.51 16.20 10.46
CA ASN A 66 -8.24 17.46 10.59
C ASN A 66 -7.19 18.56 10.69
N ARG A 67 -7.00 19.33 9.61
CA ARG A 67 -6.29 20.61 9.66
C ARG A 67 -7.26 21.55 10.37
N GLY A 68 -7.21 21.55 11.70
CA GLY A 68 -7.76 22.64 12.51
C GLY A 68 -6.96 23.92 12.26
#